data_AF-A0A8T2PNH3-F1
#
_entry.id   AF-A0A8T2PNH3-F1
#
_cell.length_a   1.000
_cell.length_b   1.000
_cell.length_c   1.000
_cell.angle_alpha   90.00
_cell.angle_beta   90.00
_cell.angle_gamma   90.00
#
_symmetry.space_group_name_H-M   'P 1'
#
loop_
_entity.id
_entity.type
_entity.pdbx_description
1 polymer ?
#
loop_
_entity_poly.entity_id
_entity_poly.type
_entity_poly.pdbx_seq_one_letter_code
_entity_poly.pdbx_strand_id
1 'polypeptide(L)'
;MGAFGGGIFQAVKGFRNSPAGVNHRLRGSMMAIKSRAPQLGGSFAVWGGLFSMIDCGLVKVRGKEDPWNSITSGAMTGAILAARNGPVAMVGSAAMGGILLALIEGAGILLTRFASSQFPTGPQFAEEPVPMSATVFGDYAQYQ
;
A
#
# COMPACT_ATOMS: atom_id res chain seq x y z
N MET A 1 1.89 7.11 -6.27
CA MET A 1 0.46 7.40 -5.97
C MET A 1 0.26 8.70 -5.19
N GLY A 2 0.85 8.86 -4.00
CA GLY A 2 0.58 10.02 -3.12
C GLY A 2 0.89 11.41 -3.70
N ALA A 3 2.04 11.60 -4.37
CA ALA A 3 2.41 12.88 -4.97
C ALA A 3 1.53 13.24 -6.19
N PHE A 4 1.15 12.25 -6.99
CA PHE A 4 0.28 12.44 -8.16
C PHE A 4 -1.16 12.78 -7.74
N GLY A 5 -1.76 11.98 -6.85
CA GLY A 5 -3.10 12.24 -6.33
C GLY A 5 -3.17 13.55 -5.53
N GLY A 6 -2.16 13.80 -4.68
CA GLY A 6 -2.02 15.05 -3.94
C GLY A 6 -1.82 16.26 -4.85
N GLY A 7 -1.03 16.12 -5.92
CA GLY A 7 -0.82 17.17 -6.92
C GLY A 7 -2.12 17.56 -7.60
N ILE A 8 -2.90 16.59 -8.09
CA ILE A 8 -4.19 16.86 -8.75
C ILE A 8 -5.19 17.48 -7.77
N PHE A 9 -5.33 16.91 -6.57
CA PHE A 9 -6.27 17.43 -5.57
C PHE A 9 -5.93 18.85 -5.13
N GLN A 10 -4.64 19.14 -4.92
CA GLN A 10 -4.19 20.47 -4.50
C GLN A 10 -4.15 21.46 -5.66
N ALA A 11 -4.03 21.02 -6.91
CA ALA A 11 -4.21 21.86 -8.09
C ALA A 11 -5.64 22.42 -8.14
N VAL A 12 -6.64 21.53 -8.00
CA VAL A 12 -8.06 21.89 -8.02
C VAL A 12 -8.43 22.74 -6.80
N LYS A 13 -8.02 22.32 -5.60
CA LYS A 13 -8.29 23.07 -4.37
C LYS A 13 -7.59 24.43 -4.37
N GLY A 14 -6.33 24.48 -4.80
CA GLY A 14 -5.57 25.72 -4.93
C GLY A 14 -6.20 26.68 -5.94
N PHE A 15 -6.77 26.16 -7.04
CA PHE A 15 -7.42 26.99 -8.05
C PHE A 15 -8.72 27.58 -7.50
N ARG A 16 -9.50 26.76 -6.79
CA ARG A 16 -10.78 27.17 -6.18
C ARG A 16 -10.61 28.15 -5.01
N ASN A 17 -9.54 28.03 -4.23
CA ASN A 17 -9.32 28.82 -3.02
C ASN A 17 -8.47 30.09 -3.22
N SER A 18 -7.98 30.35 -4.43
CA SER A 18 -7.16 31.52 -4.75
C SER A 18 -7.99 32.73 -5.20
N PRO A 19 -7.53 33.97 -4.94
CA PRO A 19 -8.24 35.20 -5.30
C PRO A 19 -8.53 35.30 -6.81
N ALA A 20 -9.57 36.06 -7.17
CA ALA A 20 -10.07 36.18 -8.53
C ALA A 20 -8.99 36.69 -9.51
N GLY A 21 -8.91 36.05 -10.68
CA GLY A 21 -7.92 36.34 -11.72
C GLY A 21 -7.13 35.09 -12.13
N VAL A 22 -7.15 34.73 -13.41
CA VAL A 22 -6.57 33.46 -13.92
C VAL A 22 -5.08 33.34 -13.54
N ASN A 23 -4.29 34.42 -13.66
CA ASN A 23 -2.88 34.43 -13.28
C ASN A 23 -2.64 34.23 -11.77
N HIS A 24 -3.49 34.81 -10.92
CA HIS A 24 -3.41 34.64 -9.47
C HIS A 24 -3.84 33.23 -9.03
N ARG A 25 -4.85 32.66 -9.70
CA ARG A 25 -5.32 31.29 -9.44
C ARG A 25 -4.30 30.24 -9.87
N LEU A 26 -3.65 30.42 -11.02
CA LEU A 26 -2.59 29.53 -11.48
C LEU A 26 -1.36 29.59 -10.56
N ARG A 27 -0.93 30.78 -10.13
CA ARG A 27 0.16 30.92 -9.16
C ARG A 27 -0.19 30.31 -7.80
N GLY A 28 -1.40 30.54 -7.30
CA GLY A 28 -1.88 29.97 -6.05
C GLY A 28 -1.99 28.45 -6.09
N SER A 29 -2.48 27.88 -7.19
CA SER A 29 -2.43 26.43 -7.46
C SER A 29 -1.01 25.90 -7.48
N MET A 30 -0.09 26.56 -8.19
CA MET A 30 1.30 26.10 -8.28
C MET A 30 1.98 26.08 -6.90
N MET A 31 1.74 27.11 -6.07
CA MET A 31 2.25 27.16 -4.69
C MET A 31 1.60 26.11 -3.79
N ALA A 32 0.29 25.84 -3.95
CA ALA A 32 -0.41 24.80 -3.22
C ALA A 32 0.11 23.39 -3.57
N ILE A 33 0.35 23.12 -4.86
CA ILE A 33 0.96 21.86 -5.32
C ILE A 33 2.37 21.73 -4.75
N LYS A 34 3.22 22.74 -4.92
CA LYS A 34 4.63 22.70 -4.52
C LYS A 34 4.82 22.47 -3.02
N SER A 35 3.96 23.06 -2.19
CA SER A 35 4.05 22.90 -0.73
C SER A 35 3.42 21.61 -0.21
N ARG A 36 2.28 21.18 -0.77
CA ARG A 36 1.46 20.10 -0.18
C ARG A 36 1.58 18.75 -0.88
N ALA A 37 1.84 18.72 -2.19
CA ALA A 37 2.04 17.47 -2.92
C ALA A 37 3.23 16.63 -2.40
N PRO A 38 4.42 17.21 -2.09
CA PRO A 38 5.52 16.41 -1.53
C PRO A 38 5.25 15.92 -0.10
N GLN A 39 4.55 16.70 0.72
CA GLN A 39 4.16 16.26 2.08
C GLN A 39 3.22 15.05 2.04
N LEU A 40 2.23 15.09 1.16
CA LEU A 40 1.30 13.96 1.00
C LEU A 40 2.03 12.76 0.38
N GLY A 41 2.86 12.98 -0.64
CA GLY A 41 3.69 11.94 -1.25
C GLY A 41 4.62 11.25 -0.26
N GLY A 42 5.33 12.02 0.57
CA GLY A 42 6.20 11.50 1.63
C GLY A 42 5.44 10.69 2.67
N SER A 43 4.26 11.18 3.10
CA SER A 43 3.43 10.45 4.06
C SER A 43 2.98 9.09 3.52
N PHE A 44 2.59 9.03 2.24
CA PHE A 44 2.25 7.77 1.57
C PHE A 44 3.46 6.85 1.38
N ALA A 45 4.64 7.39 1.13
CA ALA A 45 5.86 6.60 1.00
C ALA A 45 6.26 5.96 2.33
N VAL A 46 6.20 6.71 3.44
CA VAL A 46 6.50 6.18 4.77
C VAL A 46 5.46 5.13 5.17
N TRP A 47 4.17 5.41 4.97
CA TRP A 47 3.10 4.46 5.28
C TRP A 47 3.26 3.16 4.47
N GLY A 48 3.45 3.25 3.16
CA GLY A 48 3.62 2.09 2.29
C GLY A 48 4.90 1.31 2.57
N GLY A 49 6.02 1.99 2.77
CA GLY A 49 7.29 1.34 3.09
C GLY A 49 7.26 0.61 4.43
N LEU A 50 6.66 1.22 5.45
CA LEU A 50 6.50 0.58 6.75
C LEU A 50 5.56 -0.63 6.69
N PHE A 51 4.44 -0.49 5.98
CA PHE A 51 3.52 -1.60 5.73
C PHE A 51 4.24 -2.78 5.07
N SER A 52 4.97 -2.55 3.97
CA SER A 52 5.71 -3.61 3.28
C SER A 52 6.79 -4.25 4.15
N MET A 53 7.55 -3.47 4.93
CA MET A 53 8.57 -4.04 5.83
C MET A 53 7.95 -4.95 6.89
N ILE A 54 6.81 -4.56 7.47
CA ILE A 54 6.14 -5.34 8.50
C ILE A 54 5.50 -6.59 7.88
N ASP A 55 4.84 -6.45 6.74
CA ASP A 55 4.18 -7.57 6.06
C ASP A 55 5.19 -8.65 5.65
N CYS A 56 6.27 -8.26 4.95
CA CYS A 56 7.36 -9.18 4.60
C CYS A 56 8.04 -9.77 5.84
N GLY A 57 8.21 -8.99 6.91
CA GLY A 57 8.77 -9.46 8.18
C GLY A 57 7.90 -10.54 8.82
N LEU A 58 6.58 -10.36 8.83
CA LEU A 58 5.66 -11.34 9.38
C LEU A 58 5.56 -12.61 8.53
N VAL A 59 5.57 -12.50 7.19
CA VAL A 59 5.66 -13.67 6.30
C VAL A 59 6.93 -14.46 6.58
N LYS A 60 8.07 -13.77 6.75
CA LYS A 60 9.36 -14.41 7.06
C LYS A 60 9.36 -15.12 8.42
N VAL A 61 8.67 -14.59 9.42
CA VAL A 61 8.59 -15.20 10.76
C VAL A 61 7.59 -16.36 10.80
N ARG A 62 6.45 -16.26 10.13
CA ARG A 62 5.35 -17.23 10.23
C ARG A 62 5.33 -18.26 9.11
N GLY A 63 6.04 -18.01 8.00
CA GLY A 63 6.10 -18.88 6.83
C GLY A 63 4.76 -19.13 6.14
N LYS A 64 3.75 -18.29 6.41
CA LYS A 64 2.39 -18.39 5.87
C LYS A 64 1.89 -17.02 5.46
N GLU A 65 1.25 -16.94 4.31
CA GLU A 65 0.56 -15.74 3.84
C GLU A 65 -0.94 -15.88 4.12
N ASP A 66 -1.35 -15.45 5.31
CA ASP A 66 -2.75 -15.40 5.71
C ASP A 66 -3.27 -13.95 5.65
N PRO A 67 -4.57 -13.70 5.40
CA PRO A 67 -5.16 -12.35 5.43
C PRO A 67 -4.95 -11.62 6.77
N TRP A 68 -4.69 -12.37 7.83
CA TRP A 68 -4.34 -11.82 9.13
C TRP A 68 -3.01 -11.06 9.13
N ASN A 69 -2.12 -11.37 8.19
CA ASN A 69 -0.83 -10.71 8.02
C ASN A 69 -1.02 -9.25 7.62
N SER A 70 -1.80 -9.01 6.55
CA SER A 70 -2.18 -7.68 6.09
C SER A 70 -2.89 -6.86 7.17
N ILE A 71 -3.83 -7.47 7.91
CA ILE A 71 -4.57 -6.76 8.98
C ILE A 71 -3.62 -6.34 10.10
N THR A 72 -2.77 -7.26 10.55
CA THR A 72 -1.84 -7.01 11.65
C THR A 72 -0.74 -6.02 11.23
N SER A 73 -0.25 -6.12 9.99
CA SER A 73 0.74 -5.18 9.45
C SER A 73 0.17 -3.78 9.29
N GLY A 74 -1.12 -3.64 8.91
CA GLY A 74 -1.82 -2.35 8.94
C GLY A 74 -1.97 -1.76 10.33
N ALA A 75 -2.39 -2.58 11.30
CA ALA A 75 -2.52 -2.15 12.68
C ALA A 75 -1.17 -1.71 13.27
N MET A 76 -0.11 -2.48 13.03
CA MET A 76 1.25 -2.12 13.47
C MET A 76 1.77 -0.87 12.77
N THR A 77 1.58 -0.74 11.45
CA THR A 77 1.95 0.47 10.69
C THR A 77 1.26 1.71 11.28
N GLY A 78 -0.05 1.61 11.54
CA GLY A 78 -0.83 2.67 12.18
C GLY A 78 -0.30 3.01 13.57
N ALA A 79 -0.02 2.01 14.40
CA ALA A 79 0.51 2.20 15.75
C ALA A 79 1.85 2.92 15.74
N ILE A 80 2.79 2.47 14.91
CA ILE A 80 4.15 3.01 14.82
C ILE A 80 4.13 4.48 14.36
N LEU A 81 3.29 4.82 13.37
CA LEU A 81 3.18 6.19 12.89
C LEU A 81 2.62 7.16 13.93
N ALA A 82 1.78 6.68 14.84
CA ALA A 82 1.22 7.49 15.92
C ALA A 82 1.99 7.36 17.24
N ALA A 83 3.09 6.60 17.29
CA ALA A 83 3.86 6.36 18.51
C ALA A 83 4.28 7.65 19.22
N ARG A 84 4.65 8.67 18.45
CA ARG A 84 5.05 9.99 18.97
C ARG A 84 3.90 10.83 19.54
N ASN A 85 2.65 10.49 19.23
CA ASN A 85 1.47 11.24 19.66
C ASN A 85 0.85 10.69 20.96
N GLY A 86 1.50 9.69 21.58
CA GLY A 86 1.07 9.07 22.82
C GLY A 86 0.23 7.80 22.64
N PRO A 87 0.01 7.03 23.72
CA PRO A 87 -0.57 5.69 23.66
C PRO A 87 -2.03 5.67 23.17
N VAL A 88 -2.83 6.69 23.48
CA VAL A 88 -4.21 6.80 23.01
C VAL A 88 -4.25 6.97 21.49
N ALA A 89 -3.36 7.79 20.94
CA ALA A 89 -3.25 7.98 19.49
C ALA A 89 -2.75 6.71 18.79
N MET A 90 -1.83 5.96 19.41
CA MET A 90 -1.37 4.66 18.90
C MET A 90 -2.50 3.64 18.78
N VAL A 91 -3.32 3.49 19.81
CA VAL A 91 -4.44 2.54 19.78
C VAL A 91 -5.47 2.97 18.74
N GLY A 92 -5.79 4.27 18.68
CA GLY A 92 -6.74 4.80 17.70
C GLY A 92 -6.27 4.60 16.25
N SER A 93 -4.99 4.86 15.96
CA SER A 93 -4.43 4.66 14.62
C SER A 93 -4.26 3.19 14.26
N ALA A 94 -3.91 2.34 15.23
CA ALA A 94 -3.84 0.89 15.04
C ALA A 94 -5.21 0.30 14.69
N ALA A 95 -6.25 0.71 15.43
CA ALA A 95 -7.62 0.29 15.16
C ALA A 95 -8.06 0.71 13.75
N MET A 96 -7.84 1.99 13.39
CA MET A 96 -8.18 2.48 12.05
C MET A 96 -7.42 1.73 10.94
N GLY A 97 -6.11 1.52 11.11
CA GLY A 97 -5.28 0.77 10.16
C GLY A 97 -5.70 -0.68 9.99
N GLY A 98 -5.99 -1.37 11.10
CA GLY A 98 -6.47 -2.75 11.09
C GLY A 98 -7.86 -2.90 10.47
N ILE A 99 -8.81 -2.01 10.80
CA ILE A 99 -10.17 -2.03 10.24
C ILE A 99 -10.13 -1.79 8.72
N LEU A 100 -9.35 -0.81 8.26
CA LEU A 100 -9.26 -0.50 6.82
C LEU A 100 -8.74 -1.69 6.02
N LEU A 101 -7.67 -2.35 6.46
CA LEU A 101 -7.14 -3.51 5.74
C LEU A 101 -8.00 -4.76 5.91
N ALA A 102 -8.67 -4.93 7.05
CA ALA A 102 -9.66 -6.00 7.21
C ALA A 102 -10.80 -5.87 6.20
N LEU A 103 -11.26 -4.66 5.91
CA LEU A 103 -12.26 -4.41 4.88
C LEU A 103 -11.70 -4.64 3.47
N ILE A 104 -10.45 -4.26 3.19
CA ILE A 104 -9.82 -4.47 1.88
C ILE A 104 -9.63 -5.96 1.58
N GLU A 105 -9.06 -6.71 2.52
CA GLU A 105 -8.88 -8.16 2.39
C GLU A 105 -10.23 -8.89 2.38
N GLY A 106 -11.17 -8.46 3.22
CA GLY A 106 -12.53 -9.01 3.24
C GLY A 106 -13.28 -8.80 1.92
N ALA A 107 -13.13 -7.63 1.30
CA ALA A 107 -13.67 -7.34 -0.03
C ALA A 107 -12.94 -8.16 -1.11
N GLY A 108 -11.61 -8.33 -1.00
CA GLY A 108 -10.82 -9.16 -1.91
C GLY A 108 -11.29 -10.63 -1.91
N ILE A 109 -11.53 -11.20 -0.73
CA ILE A 109 -12.09 -12.55 -0.59
C ILE A 109 -13.49 -12.62 -1.21
N LEU A 110 -14.36 -11.64 -0.94
CA LEU A 110 -15.73 -11.63 -1.46
C LEU A 110 -15.77 -11.50 -2.99
N LEU A 111 -14.96 -10.61 -3.58
CA LEU A 111 -14.83 -10.45 -5.03
C LEU A 111 -14.28 -11.71 -5.68
N THR A 112 -13.27 -12.34 -5.07
CA THR A 112 -12.72 -13.61 -5.56
C THR A 112 -13.77 -14.71 -5.53
N ARG A 113 -14.57 -14.79 -4.47
CA ARG A 113 -15.68 -15.74 -4.36
C ARG A 113 -16.75 -15.49 -5.42
N PHE A 114 -17.14 -14.24 -5.65
CA PHE A 114 -18.12 -13.89 -6.68
C PHE A 114 -17.59 -14.19 -8.10
N ALA A 115 -16.35 -13.83 -8.39
CA ALA A 115 -15.70 -14.16 -9.66
C ALA A 115 -15.58 -15.68 -9.88
N SER A 116 -15.25 -16.44 -8.83
CA SER A 116 -15.21 -17.91 -8.91
C SER A 116 -16.58 -18.56 -9.11
N SER A 117 -17.67 -17.89 -8.72
CA SER A 117 -19.04 -18.36 -9.01
C SER A 117 -19.48 -18.11 -10.46
N GLN A 118 -18.79 -17.21 -11.17
CA GLN A 118 -19.06 -16.86 -12.57
C GLN A 118 -18.30 -17.77 -13.55
N PHE A 119 -17.19 -18.36 -13.13
CA PHE A 119 -16.45 -19.39 -13.88
C PHE A 119 -16.45 -20.69 -13.08
N PRO A 120 -17.26 -21.72 -13.43
CA PRO A 120 -17.03 -23.06 -12.95
C PRO A 120 -15.59 -23.41 -13.31
N THR A 121 -14.73 -23.59 -12.32
CA THR A 121 -13.38 -24.12 -12.53
C THR A 121 -13.55 -25.44 -13.26
N GLY A 122 -13.26 -25.44 -14.57
CA GLY A 122 -12.99 -26.66 -15.32
C GLY A 122 -11.87 -27.44 -14.63
N PRO A 123 -11.77 -28.75 -14.89
CA PRO A 123 -10.93 -29.66 -14.11
C PRO A 123 -9.53 -29.10 -13.98
N GLN A 124 -9.01 -29.13 -12.74
CA GLN A 124 -7.63 -28.82 -12.40
C GLN A 124 -6.75 -29.67 -13.32
N PHE A 125 -6.19 -29.06 -14.38
CA PHE A 125 -5.14 -29.71 -15.15
C PHE A 125 -3.99 -29.94 -14.18
N ALA A 126 -3.65 -31.22 -14.09
CA ALA A 126 -2.73 -31.77 -13.12
C ALA A 126 -1.46 -30.94 -13.00
N GLU A 127 -0.96 -30.89 -11.77
CA GLU A 127 0.41 -30.56 -11.43
C GLU A 127 1.35 -31.42 -12.30
N GLU A 128 1.80 -30.86 -13.42
CA GLU A 128 2.80 -31.51 -14.27
C GLU A 128 4.18 -31.12 -13.70
N PRO A 129 4.96 -32.08 -13.19
CA PRO A 129 6.20 -31.81 -12.48
C PRO A 129 7.19 -31.21 -13.47
N VAL A 130 7.67 -30.00 -13.15
CA VAL A 130 8.66 -29.28 -13.96
C VAL A 130 9.87 -30.19 -14.19
N PRO A 131 10.18 -30.61 -15.43
CA PRO A 131 11.36 -31.43 -15.67
C PRO A 131 12.60 -30.56 -15.49
N MET A 132 13.45 -30.96 -14.53
CA MET A 132 14.82 -30.48 -14.45
C MET A 132 15.51 -30.68 -15.81
N SER A 133 15.82 -29.60 -16.51
CA SER A 133 16.83 -29.61 -17.56
C SER A 133 17.88 -28.54 -17.29
N ALA A 134 19.10 -29.03 -17.28
CA ALA A 134 20.29 -28.39 -16.80
C ALA A 134 20.79 -27.25 -17.70
N THR A 135 21.45 -26.29 -17.04
CA THR A 135 22.66 -25.57 -17.47
C THR A 135 22.64 -24.76 -18.77
N VAL A 136 22.65 -23.43 -18.63
CA VAL A 136 23.47 -22.54 -19.46
C VAL A 136 24.13 -21.46 -18.58
N PHE A 137 25.35 -21.75 -18.15
CA PHE A 137 26.53 -20.88 -18.01
C PHE A 137 26.55 -19.60 -17.13
N GLY A 138 27.46 -19.63 -16.13
CA GLY A 138 28.20 -18.50 -15.51
C GLY A 138 27.50 -17.86 -14.30
N ASP A 139 28.00 -17.80 -13.07
CA ASP A 139 29.38 -17.82 -12.58
C ASP A 139 29.42 -18.33 -11.12
N TYR A 140 30.26 -19.33 -10.85
CA TYR A 140 30.73 -19.64 -9.51
C TYR A 140 31.93 -18.75 -9.21
N ALA A 141 31.70 -17.55 -8.70
CA ALA A 141 32.75 -16.76 -8.08
C ALA A 141 32.15 -15.87 -6.99
N GLN A 142 32.17 -16.38 -5.76
CA GLN A 142 32.49 -15.67 -4.51
C GLN A 142 31.79 -16.37 -3.33
N TYR A 143 32.38 -17.51 -2.93
CA TYR A 143 32.22 -18.07 -1.58
C TYR A 143 33.03 -17.23 -0.59
N GLN A 144 32.41 -16.73 0.48
CA GLN A 144 32.85 -16.86 1.88
C GLN A 144 31.80 -16.31 2.85
#